data_AF-A0A7C9J285-F1
#
_entry.id   AF-A0A7C9J285-F1
#
_cell.length_a   1.000
_cell.length_b   1.000
_cell.length_c   1.000
_cell.angle_alpha   90.00
_cell.angle_beta   90.00
_cell.angle_gamma   90.00
#
_symmetry.space_group_name_H-M   'P 1'
#
loop_
_entity.id
_entity.type
_entity.pdbx_description
1 polymer ?
#
loop_
_entity_poly.entity_id
_entity_poly.type
_entity_poly.pdbx_seq_one_letter_code
_entity_poly.pdbx_strand_id
1 'polypeptide(L)' 'MSADNDAHQAFDTLTPGYQRSWARYVFSPKTSATQQAHLQQMITLLKEDYASVELWHQGKKRH' A
#
# COMPACT_ATOMS: atom_id res chain seq x y z
N MET A 1 -17.80 -3.77 -10.32
CA MET A 1 -16.52 -4.14 -9.69
C MET A 1 -16.08 -2.99 -8.82
N SER A 2 -16.01 -3.20 -7.51
CA SER A 2 -15.70 -2.17 -6.52
C SER A 2 -14.20 -1.82 -6.56
N ALA A 3 -13.86 -0.55 -6.36
CA ALA A 3 -12.48 -0.05 -6.43
C ALA A 3 -11.50 -0.73 -5.45
N ASP A 4 -11.98 -1.42 -4.42
CA ASP A 4 -11.15 -2.26 -3.54
C ASP A 4 -10.54 -3.47 -4.25
N ASN A 5 -11.21 -3.98 -5.29
CA ASN A 5 -10.69 -5.12 -6.06
C ASN A 5 -9.40 -4.77 -6.81
N ASP A 6 -9.29 -3.54 -7.31
CA ASP A 6 -8.11 -3.11 -8.08
C ASP A 6 -6.88 -2.99 -7.19
N ALA A 7 -7.05 -2.48 -5.98
CA ALA A 7 -5.97 -2.42 -4.99
C ALA A 7 -5.56 -3.82 -4.51
N HIS A 8 -6.52 -4.74 -4.36
CA HIS A 8 -6.23 -6.13 -4.00
C HIS A 8 -5.41 -6.82 -5.09
N GLN A 9 -5.81 -6.71 -6.36
CA GLN A 9 -5.05 -7.25 -7.49
C GLN A 9 -3.66 -6.61 -7.59
N ALA A 10 -3.56 -5.28 -7.43
CA ALA A 10 -2.27 -4.59 -7.42
C ALA A 10 -1.35 -5.15 -6.32
N PHE A 11 -1.87 -5.36 -5.11
CA PHE A 11 -1.14 -5.95 -3.99
C PHE A 11 -0.69 -7.40 -4.28
N ASP A 12 -1.56 -8.21 -4.86
CA ASP A 12 -1.25 -9.62 -5.19
C ASP A 12 -0.13 -9.74 -6.22
N THR A 13 0.00 -8.76 -7.13
CA THR A 13 1.10 -8.71 -8.11
C THR A 13 2.42 -8.17 -7.55
N LEU A 14 2.45 -7.67 -6.32
CA LEU A 14 3.69 -7.18 -5.71
C LEU A 14 4.63 -8.32 -5.38
N THR A 15 5.93 -8.06 -5.48
CA THR A 15 6.93 -8.99 -4.96
C THR A 15 6.78 -9.10 -3.43
N PRO A 16 7.14 -10.25 -2.82
CA PRO A 16 7.02 -10.45 -1.37
C PRO A 16 7.73 -9.36 -0.53
N GLY A 17 8.79 -8.75 -1.07
CA GLY A 17 9.48 -7.64 -0.42
C GLY A 17 8.58 -6.41 -0.25
N TYR A 18 7.88 -6.00 -1.32
CA TYR A 18 6.98 -4.86 -1.28
C TYR A 18 5.73 -5.12 -0.44
N GLN A 19 5.16 -6.33 -0.51
CA GLN A 19 4.06 -6.73 0.38
C GLN A 19 4.45 -6.62 1.85
N ARG A 20 5.67 -7.04 2.21
CA ARG A 20 6.20 -6.91 3.57
C ARG A 20 6.40 -5.46 3.99
N SER A 21 6.87 -4.59 3.10
CA SER A 21 7.00 -3.16 3.38
C SER A 21 5.63 -2.52 3.68
N TRP A 22 4.59 -2.88 2.92
CA TRP A 22 3.22 -2.43 3.20
C TRP A 22 2.69 -2.96 4.53
N ALA A 23 2.84 -4.25 4.80
CA ALA A 23 2.43 -4.83 6.08
C ALA A 23 3.13 -4.13 7.26
N ARG A 24 4.43 -3.83 7.13
CA ARG A 24 5.16 -3.05 8.14
C ARG A 24 4.56 -1.66 8.30
N TYR A 25 4.31 -0.93 7.22
CA TYR A 25 3.75 0.42 7.30
C TYR A 25 2.37 0.45 7.97
N VAL A 26 1.47 -0.47 7.56
CA VAL A 26 0.09 -0.50 8.05
C VAL A 26 0.02 -0.99 9.50
N PHE A 27 0.78 -2.02 9.87
CA PHE A 27 0.64 -2.67 11.18
C PHE A 27 1.70 -2.26 12.22
N SER A 28 2.70 -1.45 11.86
CA SER A 28 3.67 -0.93 12.85
C SER A 28 3.05 0.02 13.90
N PRO A 29 2.09 0.91 13.57
CA PRO A 29 1.43 1.73 14.58
C PRO A 29 0.59 0.89 15.55
N LYS A 30 0.58 1.24 16.84
CA LYS A 30 -0.21 0.52 17.86
C LYS A 30 -1.70 0.90 17.87
N THR A 31 -2.04 2.04 17.28
CA THR A 31 -3.39 2.63 17.29
C THR A 31 -4.19 2.16 16.09
N SER A 32 -5.34 1.54 16.32
CA SER A 32 -6.22 1.06 15.25
C SER A 32 -6.63 2.16 14.27
N ALA A 33 -6.87 3.38 14.75
CA ALA A 33 -7.19 4.52 13.90
C ALA A 33 -6.06 4.86 12.90
N THR A 34 -4.80 4.76 13.35
CA THR A 34 -3.63 5.01 12.49
C THR A 34 -3.42 3.86 11.52
N GLN A 35 -3.61 2.61 11.96
CA GLN A 35 -3.56 1.45 11.05
C GLN A 35 -4.63 1.56 9.94
N GLN A 36 -5.85 1.97 10.29
CA GLN A 36 -6.93 2.22 9.32
C GLN A 36 -6.55 3.34 8.34
N ALA A 37 -6.01 4.46 8.83
CA ALA A 37 -5.54 5.54 7.98
C ALA A 37 -4.45 5.07 7.00
N HIS A 38 -3.48 4.30 7.49
CA HIS A 38 -2.41 3.73 6.65
C HIS A 38 -2.94 2.72 5.63
N LEU A 39 -3.93 1.91 5.99
CA LEU A 39 -4.57 0.97 5.08
C LEU A 39 -5.30 1.70 3.95
N GLN A 40 -6.06 2.76 4.27
CA GLN A 40 -6.70 3.60 3.26
C GLN A 40 -5.68 4.28 2.36
N GLN A 41 -4.58 4.78 2.92
CA GLN A 41 -3.48 5.35 2.14
C GLN A 41 -2.83 4.31 1.23
N MET A 42 -2.59 3.08 1.71
CA MET A 42 -2.07 1.97 0.90
C MET A 42 -2.99 1.69 -0.30
N ILE A 43 -4.30 1.58 -0.07
CA ILE A 43 -5.29 1.32 -1.13
C ILE A 43 -5.23 2.41 -2.20
N THR A 44 -5.16 3.69 -1.80
CA THR A 44 -5.02 4.81 -2.73
C THR A 44 -3.71 4.73 -3.52
N LEU A 45 -2.60 4.48 -2.86
CA LEU A 45 -1.27 4.45 -3.49
C LEU A 45 -1.09 3.24 -4.44
N LEU A 46 -1.69 2.09 -4.11
CA LEU A 46 -1.72 0.93 -5.00
C LEU A 46 -2.48 1.22 -6.29
N LYS A 47 -3.57 2.01 -6.24
CA LYS A 47 -4.30 2.47 -7.44
C LYS A 47 -3.47 3.44 -8.29
N GLU A 48 -2.54 4.17 -7.68
CA GLU A 48 -1.64 5.10 -8.37
C GLU A 48 -0.34 4.45 -8.89
N ASP A 49 -0.22 3.12 -8.77
CA ASP A 49 0.93 2.28 -9.16
C ASP A 49 2.22 2.54 -8.34
N TYR A 50 2.07 2.88 -7.06
CA TYR A 50 3.18 2.88 -6.10
C TYR A 50 3.33 1.53 -5.43
N ALA A 51 4.49 0.89 -5.60
CA ALA A 51 4.77 -0.42 -5.03
C ALA A 51 5.04 -0.41 -3.51
N SER A 52 5.38 0.75 -2.94
CA SER A 52 5.61 0.92 -1.50
C SER A 52 5.42 2.37 -1.08
N VAL A 53 5.22 2.60 0.23
CA VAL A 53 5.18 3.95 0.80
C VAL A 53 6.50 4.72 0.61
N GLU A 54 7.64 4.02 0.58
CA GLU A 54 8.95 4.63 0.37
C GLU A 54 9.10 5.17 -1.06
N LEU A 55 8.61 4.42 -2.05
CA LEU A 55 8.58 4.86 -3.45
C LEU A 55 7.69 6.09 -3.63
N TRP A 56 6.55 6.12 -2.94
CA TRP A 56 5.69 7.31 -2.91
C TRP A 56 6.39 8.53 -2.29
N HIS A 57 7.07 8.36 -1.14
CA HIS A 57 7.87 9.45 -0.54
C HIS A 57 8.99 9.94 -1.46
N GLN A 58 9.55 9.06 -2.30
CA GLN A 58 10.56 9.41 -3.30
C GLN A 58 9.97 9.99 -4.59
N GLY A 59 8.63 10.03 -4.74
CA GLY A 59 7.96 10.44 -5.97
C GLY A 59 8.21 9.50 -7.16
N LYS A 60 8.62 8.25 -6.91
CA LYS A 60 8.93 7.26 -7.94
C LYS A 60 7.80 6.25 -8.03
N LYS A 61 7.18 6.14 -9.19
CA LYS A 61 6.22 5.07 -9.47
C LYS A 61 6.96 3.78 -9.80
N ARG A 62 6.25 2.66 -9.91
CA ARG A 62 6.84 1.37 -10.33
C ARG A 62 7.32 1.38 -11.80
N HIS A 63 7.26 2.51 -12.51
CA HIS A 63 7.60 2.67 -13.91
C HIS A 63 8.51 3.88 -14.18
#